data_AF-A0A6P2H9C4-F1
#
_entry.id   AF-A0A6P2H9C4-F1
#
_cell.length_a   1.000
_cell.length_b   1.000
_cell.length_c   1.000
_cell.angle_alpha   90.00
_cell.angle_beta   90.00
_cell.angle_gamma   90.00
#
_symmetry.space_group_name_H-M   'P 1'
#
loop_
_entity.id
_entity.type
_entity.pdbx_description
1 polymer ?
#
loop_
_entity_poly.entity_id
_entity_poly.type
_entity_poly.pdbx_seq_one_letter_code
_entity_poly.pdbx_strand_id
1 'polypeptide(L)'
;MNRKEYPQRTDNVLVDLEFDDAQELTAKAALALKLNELIDQRGLTQFEAASIIGMTQPKVSQVRRYKLQNISLERLMQALVSLGQHVEIVVQPARRSRSAGITVAA
;
A
#
# COMPACT_ATOMS: atom_id res chain seq x y z
N MET A 1 -33.67 23.36 15.88
CA MET A 1 -33.26 22.16 16.66
C MET A 1 -32.15 21.47 15.87
N ASN A 2 -30.95 21.39 16.47
CA ASN A 2 -29.69 21.07 15.82
C ASN A 2 -29.62 19.61 15.32
N ARG A 3 -29.34 19.42 14.03
CA ARG A 3 -28.86 18.14 13.51
C ARG A 3 -27.43 17.95 14.03
N LYS A 4 -27.23 16.95 14.90
CA LYS A 4 -25.90 16.47 15.26
C LYS A 4 -25.29 15.86 14.00
N GLU A 5 -24.29 16.53 13.44
CA GLU A 5 -23.40 15.95 12.44
C GLU A 5 -22.54 14.90 13.15
N TYR A 6 -22.74 13.64 12.79
CA TYR A 6 -21.83 12.57 13.19
C TYR A 6 -20.64 12.65 12.24
N PRO A 7 -19.40 12.84 12.73
CA PRO A 7 -18.24 12.82 11.87
C PRO A 7 -18.20 11.44 11.19
N GLN A 8 -18.15 11.47 9.86
CA GLN A 8 -17.97 10.28 9.05
C GLN A 8 -16.75 9.54 9.61
N ARG A 9 -17.00 8.33 10.11
CA ARG A 9 -15.97 7.41 10.56
C ARG A 9 -15.08 7.16 9.35
N THR A 10 -13.92 7.82 9.30
CA THR A 10 -12.90 7.56 8.29
C THR A 10 -12.57 6.09 8.43
N ASP A 11 -12.71 5.31 7.36
CA ASP A 11 -12.39 3.87 7.30
C ASP A 11 -10.89 3.57 7.49
N ASN A 12 -10.16 4.50 8.09
CA ASN A 12 -8.73 4.46 8.26
C ASN A 12 -8.37 4.92 9.68
N VAL A 13 -8.49 3.99 10.63
CA VAL A 13 -8.21 4.16 12.07
C VAL A 13 -6.77 4.67 12.33
N LEU A 14 -5.87 4.58 11.35
CA LEU A 14 -4.48 5.04 11.45
C LEU A 14 -4.26 6.53 11.19
N VAL A 15 -5.23 7.28 10.65
CA VAL A 15 -5.04 8.70 10.28
C VAL A 15 -5.20 9.64 11.49
N ASP A 16 -5.86 9.20 12.56
CA ASP A 16 -6.07 10.00 13.78
C ASP A 16 -4.85 10.06 14.71
N LEU A 17 -3.77 9.35 14.36
CA LEU A 17 -2.52 9.38 15.09
C LEU A 17 -1.48 10.01 14.16
N GLU A 18 -1.09 11.25 14.45
CA GLU A 18 -0.08 12.07 13.75
C GLU A 18 1.33 11.43 13.79
N PHE A 19 1.48 10.22 13.26
CA PHE A 19 2.76 9.62 12.99
C PHE A 19 3.15 9.99 11.57
N ASP A 20 4.29 10.67 11.41
CA ASP A 20 4.87 11.02 10.11
C ASP A 20 4.95 9.79 9.16
N ASP A 21 5.05 8.58 9.72
CA ASP A 21 5.12 7.31 8.99
C ASP A 21 3.75 6.68 8.65
N ALA A 22 2.63 7.14 9.24
CA ALA A 22 1.32 6.49 9.09
C ALA A 22 0.82 6.51 7.64
N GLN A 23 1.10 7.60 6.92
CA GLN A 23 0.71 7.74 5.52
C GLN A 23 1.52 6.82 4.61
N GLU A 24 2.84 6.75 4.81
CA GLU A 24 3.71 5.84 4.06
C GLU A 24 3.35 4.37 4.34
N LEU A 25 3.11 4.02 5.60
CA LEU A 25 2.70 2.68 5.99
C LEU A 25 1.35 2.29 5.37
N THR A 26 0.39 3.22 5.33
CA THR A 26 -0.92 3.00 4.67
C THR A 26 -0.74 2.73 3.18
N ALA A 27 0.08 3.54 2.48
CA ALA A 27 0.35 3.35 1.07
C ALA A 27 1.08 2.02 0.79
N LYS A 28 2.09 1.68 1.60
CA LYS A 28 2.78 0.39 1.52
C LYS A 28 1.83 -0.78 1.73
N ALA A 29 0.93 -0.70 2.72
CA ALA A 29 -0.03 -1.74 3.02
C ALA A 29 -0.98 -1.98 1.84
N ALA A 30 -1.49 -0.91 1.21
CA ALA A 30 -2.35 -1.01 0.04
C ALA A 30 -1.64 -1.65 -1.17
N LEU A 31 -0.40 -1.25 -1.47
CA LEU A 31 0.39 -1.89 -2.54
C LEU A 31 0.72 -3.36 -2.21
N ALA A 32 1.07 -3.66 -0.96
CA ALA A 32 1.37 -5.01 -0.51
C ALA A 32 0.15 -5.93 -0.60
N LEU A 33 -1.04 -5.42 -0.28
CA LEU A 33 -2.31 -6.14 -0.47
C LEU A 33 -2.47 -6.53 -1.94
N LYS A 34 -2.38 -5.56 -2.86
CA LYS A 34 -2.51 -5.82 -4.30
C LYS A 34 -1.48 -6.81 -4.82
N LEU A 35 -0.24 -6.70 -4.35
CA LEU A 35 0.84 -7.61 -4.71
C LEU A 35 0.56 -9.04 -4.21
N ASN A 36 0.09 -9.19 -2.97
CA ASN A 36 -0.26 -10.49 -2.41
C ASN A 36 -1.43 -11.15 -3.18
N GLU A 37 -2.46 -10.38 -3.53
CA GLU A 37 -3.56 -10.86 -4.37
C GLU A 37 -3.07 -11.39 -5.73
N LEU A 38 -2.15 -10.69 -6.39
CA LEU A 38 -1.60 -11.12 -7.68
C LEU A 38 -0.73 -12.36 -7.56
N ILE A 39 0.05 -12.49 -6.48
CA ILE A 39 0.82 -13.70 -6.18
C ILE A 39 -0.13 -14.89 -6.00
N ASP A 40 -1.22 -14.72 -5.26
CA ASP A 40 -2.22 -15.77 -5.02
C ASP A 40 -3.00 -16.13 -6.29
N GLN A 41 -3.45 -15.15 -7.05
CA GLN A 41 -4.18 -15.36 -8.32
C GLN A 41 -3.36 -16.13 -9.35
N ARG A 42 -2.03 -15.94 -9.35
CA ARG A 42 -1.11 -16.65 -10.24
C ARG A 42 -0.63 -17.98 -9.67
N GLY A 43 -1.02 -18.33 -8.44
CA GLY A 43 -0.57 -19.56 -7.77
C GLY A 43 0.94 -19.61 -7.52
N LEU A 44 1.60 -18.45 -7.39
CA LEU A 44 3.06 -18.39 -7.28
C LEU A 44 3.49 -18.74 -5.86
N THR A 45 4.48 -19.64 -5.76
CA THR A 45 5.23 -19.83 -4.53
C THR A 45 6.04 -18.58 -4.19
N GLN A 46 6.48 -18.45 -2.94
CA GLN A 46 7.36 -17.34 -2.53
C GLN A 46 8.69 -17.33 -3.32
N PHE A 47 9.17 -18.49 -3.74
CA PHE A 47 10.38 -18.63 -4.52
C PHE A 47 10.19 -18.13 -5.96
N GLU A 48 9.11 -18.55 -6.62
CA GLU A 48 8.80 -18.07 -7.98
C GLU A 48 8.52 -16.57 -8.00
N ALA A 49 7.73 -16.08 -7.02
CA ALA A 49 7.47 -14.66 -6.88
C ALA A 49 8.77 -13.86 -6.69
N ALA A 50 9.70 -14.36 -5.86
CA ALA A 50 11.02 -13.74 -5.65
C ALA A 50 11.80 -13.61 -6.98
N SER A 51 11.82 -14.66 -7.79
CA SER A 51 12.48 -14.65 -9.11
C SER A 51 11.84 -13.65 -10.08
N ILE A 52 10.51 -13.51 -10.06
CA ILE A 52 9.79 -12.62 -10.99
C ILE A 52 9.93 -11.15 -10.58
N ILE A 53 9.72 -10.82 -9.31
CA ILE A 53 9.67 -9.44 -8.82
C ILE A 53 11.05 -8.90 -8.39
N GLY A 54 12.10 -9.71 -8.58
CA GLY A 54 13.49 -9.40 -8.24
C GLY A 54 13.77 -9.25 -6.74
N MET A 55 12.87 -9.67 -5.86
CA MET A 55 13.09 -9.64 -4.42
C MET A 55 13.74 -10.94 -3.94
N THR A 56 14.45 -10.91 -2.81
CA THR A 56 14.87 -12.15 -2.16
C THR A 56 13.66 -12.84 -1.54
N GLN A 57 13.67 -14.18 -1.45
CA GLN A 57 12.58 -14.93 -0.81
C GLN A 57 12.26 -14.44 0.62
N PRO A 58 13.22 -14.08 1.49
CA PRO A 58 12.90 -13.46 2.78
C PRO A 58 12.12 -12.15 2.67
N LYS A 59 12.44 -11.28 1.70
CA LYS A 59 11.68 -10.04 1.46
C LYS A 59 10.26 -10.34 0.97
N VAL A 60 10.10 -11.32 0.08
CA VAL A 60 8.75 -11.77 -0.34
C VAL A 60 7.94 -12.28 0.86
N SER A 61 8.55 -13.08 1.72
CA SER A 61 7.91 -13.56 2.96
C SER A 61 7.50 -12.41 3.89
N GLN A 62 8.31 -11.36 3.99
CA GLN A 62 7.97 -10.14 4.73
C GLN A 62 6.76 -9.41 4.13
N VAL A 63 6.69 -9.24 2.79
CA VAL A 63 5.51 -8.66 2.11
C VAL A 63 4.26 -9.49 2.36
N ARG A 64 4.35 -10.82 2.23
CA ARG A 64 3.24 -11.77 2.48
C ARG A 64 2.70 -11.66 3.90
N ARG A 65 3.51 -11.23 4.86
CA ARG A 65 3.18 -11.07 6.28
C ARG A 65 2.96 -9.61 6.70
N TYR A 66 2.89 -8.68 5.74
CA TYR A 66 2.74 -7.24 5.99
C TYR A 66 3.82 -6.65 6.92
N LYS A 67 5.02 -7.22 6.93
CA LYS A 67 6.20 -6.70 7.64
C LYS A 67 6.96 -5.73 6.75
N LEU A 68 6.41 -4.52 6.58
CA LEU A 68 6.81 -3.58 5.53
C LEU A 68 7.84 -2.52 5.95
N GLN A 69 8.32 -2.54 7.20
CA GLN A 69 9.23 -1.51 7.73
C GLN A 69 10.51 -1.37 6.91
N ASN A 70 11.07 -2.49 6.43
CA ASN A 70 12.30 -2.53 5.64
C ASN A 70 12.05 -2.68 4.13
N ILE A 71 10.84 -2.38 3.67
CA ILE A 71 10.43 -2.46 2.27
C ILE A 71 10.03 -1.07 1.82
N SER A 72 10.71 -0.54 0.80
CA SER A 72 10.38 0.78 0.26
C SER A 72 9.11 0.73 -0.59
N LEU A 73 8.41 1.87 -0.68
CA LEU A 73 7.25 2.03 -1.55
C LEU A 73 7.62 1.74 -3.02
N GLU A 74 8.77 2.27 -3.46
CA GLU A 74 9.34 2.00 -4.78
C GLU A 74 9.46 0.50 -5.07
N ARG A 75 9.92 -0.28 -4.08
CA ARG A 75 10.13 -1.71 -4.29
C ARG A 75 8.81 -2.47 -4.48
N LEU A 76 7.75 -2.05 -3.80
CA LEU A 76 6.39 -2.59 -3.99
C LEU A 76 5.85 -2.22 -5.37
N MET A 77 6.04 -0.97 -5.81
CA MET A 77 5.62 -0.53 -7.15
C MET A 77 6.34 -1.30 -8.26
N GLN A 78 7.67 -1.46 -8.16
CA GLN A 78 8.45 -2.25 -9.13
C GLN A 78 8.00 -3.71 -9.18
N ALA A 79 7.65 -4.31 -8.04
CA ALA A 79 7.14 -5.67 -8.01
C ALA A 79 5.78 -5.82 -8.71
N LEU A 80 4.88 -4.84 -8.54
CA LEU A 80 3.62 -4.80 -9.28
C LEU A 80 3.87 -4.69 -10.79
N VAL A 81 4.82 -3.84 -11.22
CA VAL A 81 5.23 -3.71 -12.63
C VAL A 81 5.80 -5.02 -13.18
N SER A 82 6.65 -5.72 -12.41
CA SER A 82 7.15 -7.06 -12.78
C SER A 82 6.05 -8.10 -12.93
N LEU A 83 4.91 -7.93 -12.26
CA LEU A 83 3.70 -8.73 -12.45
C LEU A 83 2.76 -8.12 -13.50
N GLY A 84 3.26 -7.29 -14.40
CA GLY A 84 2.49 -6.73 -15.52
C GLY A 84 1.38 -5.77 -15.10
N GLN A 85 1.46 -5.19 -13.90
CA GLN A 85 0.57 -4.10 -13.51
C GLN A 85 1.10 -2.78 -14.07
N HIS A 86 0.19 -1.88 -14.40
CA HIS A 86 0.52 -0.49 -14.71
C HIS A 86 0.42 0.34 -13.43
N VAL A 87 1.47 1.09 -13.09
CA VAL A 87 1.49 1.97 -11.92
C VAL A 87 1.56 3.42 -12.40
N GLU A 88 0.54 4.21 -12.05
CA GLU A 88 0.47 5.64 -12.30
C GLU A 88 0.61 6.41 -10.98
N ILE A 89 1.43 7.47 -10.98
CA ILE A 89 1.61 8.35 -9.83
C ILE A 89 1.03 9.73 -10.17
N VAL A 90 -0.02 10.11 -9.45
CA VAL A 90 -0.70 11.39 -9.65
C VAL A 90 -0.42 12.31 -8.46
N VAL A 91 0.22 13.46 -8.71
CA VAL A 91 0.51 14.48 -7.69
C VAL A 91 -0.45 15.65 -7.86
N GLN A 92 -1.14 16.03 -6.79
CA GLN A 92 -2.15 17.10 -6.80
C GLN A 92 -2.02 17.98 -5.55
N PRO A 93 -2.39 19.29 -5.61
CA PRO A 93 -2.41 20.15 -4.43
C PRO A 93 -3.34 19.60 -3.34
N ALA A 94 -2.87 19.62 -2.08
CA ALA A 94 -3.70 19.30 -0.92
C ALA A 94 -4.87 20.28 -0.80
N ARG A 95 -6.04 19.78 -0.39
CA ARG A 95 -7.29 20.57 -0.23
C ARG A 95 -7.87 20.35 1.16
N ARG A 96 -8.77 21.23 1.61
CA ARG A 96 -9.44 21.07 2.93
C ARG A 96 -10.13 19.71 3.10
N SER A 97 -10.60 19.10 2.02
CA SER A 97 -11.21 17.76 2.02
C SER A 97 -10.22 16.61 1.82
N ARG A 98 -8.95 16.88 1.50
CA ARG A 98 -7.90 15.89 1.28
C ARG A 98 -6.56 16.45 1.75
N SER A 99 -6.18 16.09 2.98
CA SER A 99 -4.92 16.48 3.59
C SER A 99 -3.72 16.01 2.75
N ALA A 100 -2.57 16.66 2.95
CA ALA A 100 -1.33 16.24 2.31
C ALA A 100 -1.02 14.80 2.71
N GLY A 101 -0.69 13.96 1.74
CA GLY A 101 -0.27 12.59 1.98
C GLY A 101 -0.28 11.70 0.74
N ILE A 102 0.05 10.43 0.96
CA ILE A 102 0.11 9.41 -0.07
C ILE A 102 -1.15 8.54 0.04
N THR A 103 -1.86 8.37 -1.07
CA THR A 103 -2.99 7.44 -1.17
C THR A 103 -2.80 6.55 -2.39
N VAL A 104 -3.08 5.27 -2.24
CA VAL A 104 -3.14 4.32 -3.36
C VAL A 104 -4.61 4.17 -3.73
N ALA A 105 -4.95 4.46 -4.99
CA ALA A 105 -6.25 4.13 -5.53
C ALA A 105 -6.25 2.61 -5.81
N ALA A 106 -7.03 1.86 -5.02
CA ALA A 106 -7.23 0.43 -5.20
C ALA A 106 -8.50 0.14 -6.01
#